data_AF-Q1L732-F1
#
_entry.id   AF-Q1L732-F1
#
_cell.length_a   1.000
_cell.length_b   1.000
_cell.length_c   1.000
_cell.angle_alpha   90.00
_cell.angle_beta   90.00
_cell.angle_gamma   90.00
#
_symmetry.space_group_name_H-M   'P 1'
#
loop_
_entity.id
_entity.type
_entity.pdbx_description
1 polymer ?
#
loop_
_entity_poly.entity_id
_entity_poly.type
_entity_poly.pdbx_seq_one_letter_code
_entity_poly.pdbx_strand_id
1 'polypeptide(L)' 'PTGQLPFTIAKDVNDYIPVIEKVDVPDPVDKFTESICVDYRYFDKYNKPVRYEFGYGLS' A
#
# COMPACT_ATOMS: atom_id res chain seq x y z
N PRO A 1 3.63 -1.42 -26.10
CA PRO A 1 3.56 -2.00 -24.73
C PRO A 1 2.09 -2.08 -24.33
N THR A 2 1.63 -3.10 -23.61
CA THR A 2 0.23 -3.20 -23.16
C THR A 2 0.13 -3.62 -21.69
N GLY A 3 1.28 -3.59 -20.98
CA GLY A 3 1.35 -3.98 -19.59
C GLY A 3 0.71 -2.92 -18.69
N GLN A 4 0.04 -3.39 -17.65
CA GLN A 4 -0.56 -2.58 -16.60
C GLN A 4 0.03 -2.99 -15.24
N LEU A 5 0.12 -2.05 -14.31
CA LEU A 5 0.66 -2.29 -12.97
C LEU A 5 -0.27 -3.21 -12.16
N PRO A 6 0.23 -4.32 -11.60
CA PRO A 6 -0.57 -5.20 -10.75
C PRO A 6 -0.60 -4.74 -9.28
N PHE A 7 -0.05 -3.56 -8.97
CA PHE A 7 -0.01 -2.93 -7.64
C PHE A 7 0.12 -1.42 -7.79
N THR A 8 -0.15 -0.69 -6.71
CA THR A 8 -0.02 0.77 -6.65
C THR A 8 1.43 1.19 -6.43
N ILE A 9 1.92 2.19 -7.15
CA ILE A 9 3.20 2.87 -6.88
C ILE A 9 2.91 4.21 -6.20
N ALA A 10 3.26 4.31 -4.92
CA ALA A 10 3.05 5.51 -4.12
C ALA A 10 3.94 6.71 -4.55
N LYS A 11 3.56 7.93 -4.15
CA LYS A 11 4.46 9.08 -4.33
C LYS A 11 5.64 9.04 -3.38
N ASP A 12 5.38 8.66 -2.13
CA ASP A 12 6.35 8.44 -1.07
C ASP A 12 6.16 7.04 -0.44
N VAL A 13 7.24 6.41 0.05
CA VAL A 13 7.16 5.09 0.69
C VAL A 13 6.31 5.11 1.96
N ASN A 14 6.26 6.26 2.65
CA ASN A 14 5.47 6.44 3.87
C ASN A 14 3.97 6.56 3.59
N ASP A 15 3.55 6.63 2.32
CA ASP A 15 2.13 6.61 1.97
C ASP A 15 1.53 5.20 2.05
N TYR A 16 2.32 4.13 2.00
CA TYR A 16 1.81 2.76 2.18
C TYR A 16 1.30 2.51 3.60
N ILE A 17 0.69 1.33 3.80
CA ILE A 17 0.39 0.82 5.15
C ILE A 17 1.72 0.75 5.93
N PRO A 18 1.82 1.37 7.11
CA PRO A 18 3.04 1.35 7.90
C PRO A 18 3.44 -0.08 8.28
N VAL A 19 4.71 -0.41 8.09
CA VAL A 19 5.29 -1.68 8.51
C VAL A 19 6.21 -1.41 9.71
N ILE A 20 6.01 -2.17 10.78
CA ILE A 20 6.89 -2.12 11.96
C ILE A 20 7.99 -3.17 11.78
N GLU A 21 9.21 -2.74 11.50
CA GLU A 21 10.32 -3.65 11.19
C GLU A 21 10.95 -4.31 12.43
N LYS A 22 10.78 -3.71 13.61
CA LYS A 22 11.36 -4.18 14.87
C LYS A 22 10.34 -4.05 15.99
N VAL A 23 10.10 -5.16 16.69
CA VAL A 23 9.21 -5.23 17.85
C VAL A 23 9.96 -5.93 18.97
N ASP A 24 10.39 -5.18 19.97
CA ASP A 24 11.16 -5.71 21.11
C ASP A 24 10.22 -6.10 22.26
N VAL A 25 9.35 -7.08 22.02
CA VAL A 25 8.47 -7.67 23.03
C VAL A 25 8.49 -9.21 22.95
N PRO A 26 8.26 -9.94 24.06
CA PRO A 26 8.33 -11.41 24.05
C PRO A 26 7.38 -12.09 23.06
N ASP A 27 6.18 -11.55 22.88
CA ASP A 27 5.14 -12.09 22.00
C ASP A 27 4.63 -10.98 21.05
N PRO A 28 5.32 -10.72 19.93
CA PRO A 28 4.91 -9.68 18.99
C PRO A 28 3.61 -10.06 18.29
N VAL A 29 2.66 -9.11 18.24
CA VAL A 29 1.36 -9.29 17.59
C VAL A 29 1.16 -8.17 16.58
N ASP A 30 0.83 -8.54 15.34
CA ASP A 30 0.42 -7.60 14.31
C ASP A 30 -1.11 -7.57 14.20
N LYS A 31 -1.69 -6.37 14.08
CA LYS A 31 -3.13 -6.13 14.02
C LYS A 31 -3.51 -5.48 12.70
N PHE A 32 -4.18 -6.26 11.86
CA PHE A 32 -4.62 -5.88 10.52
C PHE A 32 -5.90 -5.03 10.58
N THR A 33 -5.78 -3.82 11.15
CA THR A 33 -6.90 -2.88 11.35
C THR A 33 -7.42 -2.28 10.05
N GLU A 34 -6.60 -2.29 9.01
CA GLU A 34 -6.93 -1.92 7.63
C GLU A 34 -7.90 -2.91 6.98
N SER A 35 -8.06 -4.12 7.52
CA SER A 35 -8.96 -5.15 6.99
C SER A 35 -8.64 -5.44 5.51
N ILE A 36 -9.64 -5.41 4.63
CA ILE A 36 -9.48 -5.63 3.19
C ILE A 36 -8.89 -4.44 2.44
N CYS A 37 -8.65 -3.31 3.12
CA CYS A 37 -8.15 -2.08 2.53
C CYS A 37 -6.63 -2.14 2.43
N VAL A 38 -6.15 -2.94 1.48
CA VAL A 38 -4.75 -3.09 1.10
C VAL A 38 -4.53 -2.62 -0.34
N ASP A 39 -3.28 -2.29 -0.68
CA ASP A 39 -2.89 -1.72 -1.99
C ASP A 39 -3.82 -0.56 -2.41
N TYR A 40 -4.34 -0.53 -3.64
CA TYR A 40 -5.15 0.57 -4.15
C TYR A 40 -6.35 0.91 -3.25
N ARG A 41 -6.95 -0.08 -2.59
CA ARG A 41 -8.08 0.15 -1.66
C ARG A 41 -7.67 0.97 -0.44
N TYR A 42 -6.42 0.83 0.01
CA TYR A 42 -5.87 1.66 1.07
C TYR A 42 -5.71 3.11 0.60
N PHE A 43 -5.13 3.30 -0.60
CA PHE A 43 -4.94 4.64 -1.16
C PHE A 43 -6.27 5.35 -1.43
N ASP A 44 -7.26 4.63 -1.97
CA ASP A 44 -8.61 5.14 -2.22
C ASP A 44 -9.32 5.51 -0.92
N LYS A 45 -9.32 4.61 0.08
CA LYS A 45 -10.02 4.82 1.36
C LYS A 45 -9.50 6.04 2.12
N TYR A 46 -8.19 6.28 2.07
CA TYR A 46 -7.53 7.35 2.83
C TYR A 46 -7.16 8.56 1.96
N ASN A 47 -7.60 8.60 0.69
CA ASN A 47 -7.31 9.66 -0.28
C ASN A 47 -5.81 10.01 -0.33
N LYS A 48 -4.96 8.98 -0.44
CA LYS A 48 -3.50 9.12 -0.39
C LYS A 48 -2.90 9.38 -1.77
N PRO A 49 -1.78 10.10 -1.84
CA PRO A 49 -1.16 10.42 -3.11
C PRO A 49 -0.51 9.19 -3.76
N VAL A 50 -0.83 8.99 -5.04
CA VAL A 50 -0.30 7.91 -5.88
C VAL A 50 0.56 8.49 -7.00
N ARG A 51 1.68 7.83 -7.34
CA ARG A 51 2.50 8.18 -8.51
C ARG A 51 1.98 7.48 -9.76
N TYR A 52 1.72 6.18 -9.65
CA TYR A 52 1.06 5.37 -10.68
C TYR A 52 0.12 4.39 -9.99
N GLU A 53 -1.15 4.42 -10.36
CA GLU A 53 -2.20 3.62 -9.75
C GLU A 53 -2.14 2.14 -10.14
N PHE A 54 -2.82 1.31 -9.36
CA PHE A 54 -3.14 -0.04 -9.78
C PHE A 54 -3.86 -0.02 -11.13
N GLY A 55 -3.39 -0.84 -12.08
CA GLY A 55 -3.90 -0.87 -13.45
C GLY A 55 -3.29 0.19 -14.37
N TYR A 56 -2.42 1.08 -13.88
CA TYR A 56 -1.75 2.07 -14.73
C TYR A 56 -0.87 1.39 -15.78
N GLY A 57 -1.00 1.81 -17.04
CA GLY A 57 -0.18 1.35 -18.15
C GLY A 57 -0.03 2.45 -19.19
N LEU A 58 1.15 2.54 -19.81
CA LEU A 58 1.37 3.41 -20.97
C LEU A 58 1.10 2.60 -22.25
N SER A 59 0.35 3.21 -23.17
CA SER A 59 -0.05 2.70 -24.50
C SER A 59 -1.34 1.89 -24.57
#